data_AF-R7RR74-F1
#
_entry.id   AF-R7RR74-F1
#
_cell.length_a   1.000
_cell.length_b   1.000
_cell.length_c   1.000
_cell.angle_alpha   90.00
_cell.angle_beta   90.00
_cell.angle_gamma   90.00
#
_symmetry.space_group_name_H-M   'P 1'
#
loop_
_entity.id
_entity.type
_entity.pdbx_description
1 polymer ?
#
loop_
_entity_poly.entity_id
_entity_poly.type
_entity_poly.pdbx_seq_one_letter_code
_entity_poly.pdbx_strand_id
1 'polypeptide(L)'
;MLWGFKLALYKFINLLEFLIFLDALLSWVVPNRHSNQLVRLIGIIIDPIKEPFYRLQFKILPNTPVDFSPMFAILFLEFVKTVLL
;
A
#
# COMPACT_ATOMS: atom_id res chain seq x y z
N MET A 1 -26.96 9.31 -7.46
CA MET A 1 -26.17 8.14 -7.91
C MET A 1 -24.66 8.37 -7.82
N LEU A 2 -24.13 9.48 -8.33
CA LEU A 2 -22.69 9.79 -8.31
C LEU A 2 -22.07 9.92 -6.90
N TRP A 3 -22.81 10.46 -5.92
CA TRP A 3 -22.30 10.66 -4.56
C TRP A 3 -21.99 9.34 -3.82
N GLY A 4 -22.89 8.36 -3.91
CA GLY A 4 -22.69 7.05 -3.29
C GLY A 4 -21.51 6.30 -3.90
N PHE A 5 -21.31 6.43 -5.22
CA PHE A 5 -20.15 5.85 -5.90
C PHE A 5 -18.83 6.47 -5.44
N LYS A 6 -18.74 7.81 -5.38
CA LYS A 6 -17.56 8.52 -4.86
C LYS A 6 -17.24 8.10 -3.43
N LEU A 7 -18.26 7.99 -2.57
CA LEU A 7 -18.10 7.54 -1.19
C LEU A 7 -17.56 6.10 -1.12
N ALA A 8 -18.12 5.20 -1.92
CA ALA A 8 -17.65 3.81 -1.98
C ALA A 8 -16.18 3.73 -2.42
N LEU A 9 -15.79 4.48 -3.45
CA LEU A 9 -14.41 4.52 -3.91
C LEU A 9 -13.47 5.11 -2.86
N TYR A 10 -13.88 6.20 -2.19
CA TYR A 10 -13.12 6.80 -1.10
C TYR A 10 -12.88 5.81 0.04
N LYS A 11 -13.91 5.07 0.45
CA LYS A 11 -13.79 4.03 1.48
C LYS A 11 -12.93 2.85 1.03
N PHE A 12 -13.00 2.46 -0.23
CA PHE A 12 -12.14 1.42 -0.80
C PHE A 12 -10.66 1.84 -0.78
N ILE A 13 -10.35 3.08 -1.14
CA ILE A 13 -8.96 3.56 -1.07
C ILE A 13 -8.46 3.60 0.38
N ASN A 14 -9.28 4.03 1.34
CA ASN A 14 -8.89 3.98 2.77
C ASN A 14 -8.60 2.54 3.23
N LEU A 15 -9.34 1.55 2.72
CA LEU A 15 -9.06 0.15 3.01
C LEU A 15 -7.69 -0.27 2.44
N LEU A 16 -7.36 0.14 1.21
CA LEU A 16 -6.05 -0.15 0.61
C LEU A 16 -4.91 0.48 1.40
N GLU A 17 -5.04 1.74 1.83
CA GLU A 17 -4.05 2.42 2.68
C GLU A 17 -3.85 1.69 4.01
N PHE A 18 -4.96 1.28 4.64
CA PHE A 18 -4.90 0.49 5.87
C PHE A 18 -4.19 -0.85 5.65
N LEU A 19 -4.48 -1.56 4.54
CA LEU A 19 -3.80 -2.81 4.20
C LEU A 19 -2.31 -2.62 3.92
N ILE A 20 -1.92 -1.54 3.24
CA ILE A 20 -0.51 -1.19 3.01
C ILE A 20 0.21 -0.93 4.34
N PHE A 21 -0.41 -0.13 5.21
CA PHE A 21 0.15 0.16 6.53
C PHE A 21 0.27 -1.11 7.39
N LEU A 22 -0.78 -1.94 7.39
CA LEU A 22 -0.79 -3.22 8.10
C LEU A 22 0.29 -4.16 7.57
N ASP A 23 0.45 -4.27 6.26
CA ASP A 23 1.48 -5.09 5.63
C ASP A 23 2.90 -4.67 6.03
N ALA A 24 3.15 -3.35 6.08
CA ALA A 24 4.40 -2.77 6.54
C ALA A 24 4.67 -3.10 8.02
N LEU A 25 3.69 -2.97 8.91
CA LEU A 25 3.83 -3.38 10.31
C LEU A 25 4.08 -4.89 10.45
N LEU A 26 3.33 -5.72 9.71
CA LEU A 26 3.50 -7.17 9.72
C LEU A 26 4.87 -7.60 9.19
N SER A 27 5.54 -6.77 8.37
CA SER A 27 6.90 -7.06 7.90
C SER A 27 7.94 -7.07 9.01
N TRP A 28 7.68 -6.38 10.12
CA TRP A 28 8.58 -6.36 11.28
C TRP A 28 8.27 -7.47 12.29
N VAL A 29 7.01 -7.91 12.37
CA VAL A 29 6.53 -8.83 13.41
C VAL A 29 6.45 -10.28 12.94
N VAL A 30 6.18 -10.53 11.66
CA VAL A 30 5.95 -11.89 11.13
C VAL A 30 7.24 -12.43 10.50
N PRO A 31 8.01 -13.28 11.19
CA PRO A 31 9.10 -14.01 10.57
C PRO A 31 8.54 -15.00 9.53
N ASN A 32 9.25 -15.16 8.42
CA ASN A 32 8.87 -16.04 7.30
C ASN A 32 7.48 -15.72 6.69
N ARG A 33 7.36 -14.56 6.06
CA ARG A 33 6.11 -14.05 5.47
C ARG A 33 5.42 -15.01 4.50
N HIS A 34 6.18 -15.86 3.80
CA HIS A 34 5.63 -16.83 2.84
C HIS A 34 4.79 -17.94 3.49
N SER A 35 5.04 -18.29 4.76
CA SER A 35 4.25 -19.31 5.46
C SER A 35 2.92 -18.78 5.99
N ASN A 36 2.75 -17.46 6.12
CA ASN A 36 1.51 -16.87 6.62
C ASN A 36 0.56 -16.54 5.45
N GLN A 37 -0.52 -17.33 5.34
CA GLN A 37 -1.50 -17.17 4.27
C GLN A 37 -2.21 -15.80 4.29
N LEU A 38 -2.43 -15.21 5.47
CA LEU A 38 -3.06 -13.89 5.58
C LEU A 38 -2.15 -12.78 5.03
N VAL A 39 -0.86 -12.81 5.39
CA VAL A 39 0.13 -11.84 4.87
C VAL A 39 0.24 -11.94 3.35
N ARG A 40 0.25 -13.17 2.81
CA ARG A 40 0.24 -13.39 1.35
C ARG A 40 -1.01 -12.81 0.67
N LEU A 41 -2.18 -12.99 1.26
CA LEU A 41 -3.43 -12.45 0.70
C LEU A 41 -3.43 -10.93 0.69
N ILE A 42 -2.94 -10.30 1.77
CA ILE A 42 -2.76 -8.84 1.83
C ILE A 42 -1.83 -8.39 0.70
N GLY A 43 -0.66 -9.03 0.56
CA GLY A 43 0.31 -8.74 -0.49
C GLY A 43 -0.29 -8.79 -1.90
N ILE A 44 -1.05 -9.83 -2.24
CA ILE A 44 -1.74 -9.95 -3.54
C ILE A 44 -2.60 -8.73 -3.87
N ILE A 45 -3.23 -8.13 -2.86
CA ILE A 45 -4.12 -6.96 -3.03
C ILE A 45 -3.29 -5.67 -3.21
N ILE A 46 -2.26 -5.47 -2.40
CA ILE A 46 -1.56 -4.19 -2.30
C ILE A 46 -0.31 -4.08 -3.18
N ASP A 47 0.32 -5.21 -3.54
CA ASP A 47 1.58 -5.23 -4.28
C ASP A 47 1.48 -4.54 -5.65
N PRO A 48 0.37 -4.65 -6.42
CA PRO A 48 0.22 -3.87 -7.66
C PRO A 48 0.35 -2.36 -7.47
N ILE A 49 0.03 -1.85 -6.27
CA ILE A 49 0.14 -0.43 -5.92
C ILE A 49 1.52 -0.12 -5.34
N LYS A 50 2.05 -0.99 -4.45
CA LYS A 50 3.32 -0.77 -3.73
C LYS A 50 4.56 -0.99 -4.61
N GLU A 51 4.54 -1.99 -5.48
CA GLU A 51 5.68 -2.43 -6.30
C GLU A 51 6.26 -1.33 -7.21
N PRO A 52 5.46 -0.47 -7.88
CA PRO A 52 5.98 0.69 -8.60
C PRO A 52 6.81 1.63 -7.71
N PHE A 53 6.37 1.88 -6.49
CA PHE A 53 7.07 2.75 -5.54
C PHE A 53 8.32 2.08 -4.97
N TYR A 54 8.29 0.77 -4.77
CA TYR A 54 9.49 -0.01 -4.40
C TYR A 54 10.57 0.11 -5.48
N ARG A 55 10.19 -0.09 -6.75
CA ARG A 55 11.10 0.08 -7.89
C ARG A 55 11.62 1.51 -8.03
N LEU A 56 10.76 2.50 -7.76
CA LEU A 56 11.14 3.91 -7.77
C LEU A 56 12.15 4.22 -6.67
N GLN A 57 11.88 3.77 -5.44
CA GLN A 57 12.81 3.93 -4.33
C GLN A 57 14.16 3.30 -4.64
N PHE A 58 14.19 2.05 -5.12
CA PHE A 58 15.46 1.37 -5.41
C PHE A 58 16.30 2.10 -6.47
N LYS A 59 15.65 2.79 -7.41
CA LYS A 59 16.33 3.62 -8.42
C LYS A 59 16.90 4.92 -7.85
N ILE A 60 16.18 5.59 -6.93
CA ILE A 60 16.56 6.91 -6.42
C ILE A 60 17.45 6.80 -5.17
N LEU A 61 17.15 5.86 -4.29
CA LEU A 61 17.80 5.62 -3.01
C LEU A 61 18.28 4.15 -2.92
N PRO A 62 19.25 3.75 -3.76
CA PRO A 62 19.80 2.40 -3.72
C PRO A 62 20.46 2.13 -2.35
N ASN A 63 20.46 0.87 -1.92
CA ASN A 63 21.04 0.40 -0.65
C ASN A 63 20.40 0.95 0.63
N THR A 64 19.18 1.49 0.55
CA THR A 64 18.43 1.90 1.74
C THR A 64 18.00 0.67 2.54
N PRO A 65 18.30 0.58 3.85
CA PRO A 65 17.96 -0.59 4.68
C PRO A 65 16.47 -0.66 5.03
N VAL A 66 15.75 0.46 4.89
CA VAL A 66 14.32 0.59 5.20
C VAL A 66 13.53 0.71 3.90
N ASP A 67 12.43 -0.04 3.80
CA ASP A 67 11.47 0.08 2.72
C ASP A 67 10.49 1.24 3.00
N PHE A 68 10.63 2.33 2.25
CA PHE A 68 9.74 3.48 2.29
C PHE A 68 8.63 3.41 1.23
N SER A 69 8.60 2.36 0.41
CA SER A 69 7.55 2.15 -0.59
C SER A 69 6.13 2.17 -0.02
N PRO A 70 5.84 1.65 1.21
CA PRO A 70 4.50 1.77 1.79
C PRO A 70 4.09 3.23 2.02
N MET A 71 5.03 4.08 2.46
CA MET A 71 4.78 5.50 2.69
C MET A 71 4.47 6.21 1.37
N PHE A 72 5.26 5.98 0.33
CA PHE A 72 5.02 6.57 -0.99
C PHE A 72 3.69 6.11 -1.60
N ALA A 73 3.32 4.83 -1.44
CA ALA A 73 2.04 4.31 -1.89
C ALA A 73 0.86 4.99 -1.18
N ILE A 74 0.92 5.16 0.14
CA ILE A 74 -0.13 5.84 0.91
C ILE A 74 -0.24 7.31 0.49
N LEU A 75 0.89 8.03 0.37
CA LEU A 75 0.89 9.43 -0.08
C LEU A 75 0.27 9.59 -1.47
N PHE A 76 0.54 8.64 -2.38
CA PHE A 76 -0.07 8.64 -3.71
C PHE A 76 -1.59 8.40 -3.65
N LEU A 77 -2.05 7.47 -2.83
CA LEU A 77 -3.49 7.21 -2.65
C LEU A 77 -4.22 8.40 -2.01
N GLU A 78 -3.60 9.07 -1.04
CA GLU A 78 -4.11 10.31 -0.46
C GLU A 78 -4.22 11.44 -1.49
N PHE A 79 -3.21 11.57 -2.36
CA PHE A 79 -3.25 12.50 -3.47
C PHE A 79 -4.41 12.19 -4.44
N VAL A 80 -4.59 10.91 -4.80
CA VAL A 80 -5.70 10.44 -5.64
C VAL A 80 -7.05 10.80 -5.02
N LYS A 81 -7.23 10.55 -3.71
CA LYS A 81 -8.48 10.91 -3.00
C LYS A 81 -8.73 12.41 -3.04
N THR A 82 -7.71 13.21 -2.72
CA THR A 82 -7.85 14.67 -2.59
C THR A 82 -8.12 15.36 -3.93
N VAL A 83 -7.52 14.88 -5.01
CA VAL A 83 -7.62 15.53 -6.33
C VAL A 83 -8.79 15.00 -7.16
N LEU A 84 -9.15 13.71 -7.04
CA LEU A 84 -10.09 13.07 -7.96
C LEU A 84 -11.48 12.79 -7.38
N LEU A 85 -11.66 12.75 -6.05
CA LEU A 85 -12.91 12.31 -5.40
C LEU A 85 -13.65 13.42 -4.68
#